data_AF-A0A836RNW4-F1
#
_entry.id   AF-A0A836RNW4-F1
#
_cell.length_a   1.000
_cell.length_b   1.000
_cell.length_c   1.000
_cell.angle_alpha   90.00
_cell.angle_beta   90.00
_cell.angle_gamma   90.00
#
_symmetry.space_group_name_H-M   'P 1'
#
loop_
_entity.id
_entity.type
_entity.pdbx_description
1 polymer ?
#
loop_
_entity_poly.entity_id
_entity_poly.type
_entity_poly.pdbx_seq_one_letter_code
_entity_poly.pdbx_strand_id
1 'polypeptide(L)'
;MSLKPYFTPDDLKDFDYDRDLGKPGHFPYTRGVYETMYLGRLWTMRQYSGFGTAEESNRRFRYLLDQGQTGLSVAFDLPTQLGYDSDHP
;
A
#
# COMPACT_ATOMS: atom_id res chain seq x y z
N MET A 1 15.82 -23.24 -5.43
CA MET A 1 16.87 -22.22 -5.23
C MET A 1 17.32 -22.34 -3.77
N SER A 2 18.61 -22.60 -3.51
CA SER A 2 19.12 -22.75 -2.14
C SER A 2 19.63 -21.40 -1.65
N LEU A 3 19.20 -20.96 -0.46
CA LEU A 3 19.67 -19.74 0.19
C LEU A 3 20.89 -20.05 1.07
N LYS A 4 21.86 -19.13 1.11
CA LYS A 4 23.00 -19.22 2.04
C LYS A 4 22.51 -19.03 3.49
N PRO A 5 23.12 -19.68 4.50
CA PRO A 5 22.73 -19.52 5.91
C PRO A 5 22.98 -18.12 6.49
N TYR A 6 23.98 -17.41 5.99
CA TYR A 6 24.28 -16.02 6.32
C TYR A 6 24.96 -15.32 5.14
N PHE A 7 24.95 -13.99 5.15
CA PHE A 7 25.58 -13.14 4.15
C PHE A 7 26.71 -12.32 4.80
N THR A 8 27.75 -12.04 4.04
CA THR A 8 28.91 -11.24 4.46
C THR A 8 29.06 -10.01 3.57
N PRO A 9 29.92 -9.04 3.92
CA PRO A 9 30.24 -7.94 3.03
C PRO A 9 30.74 -8.38 1.63
N ASP A 10 31.35 -9.56 1.50
CA ASP A 10 31.82 -10.10 0.20
C ASP A 10 30.66 -10.41 -0.76
N ASP A 11 29.46 -10.61 -0.24
CA ASP A 11 28.25 -10.81 -1.05
C ASP A 11 27.79 -9.51 -1.74
N LEU A 12 28.35 -8.35 -1.37
CA LEU A 12 28.10 -7.03 -1.98
C LEU A 12 29.21 -6.59 -2.95
N LYS A 13 30.10 -7.49 -3.37
CA LYS A 13 31.26 -7.16 -4.23
C LYS A 13 30.94 -6.38 -5.52
N ASP A 14 29.77 -6.58 -6.11
CA ASP A 14 29.32 -5.90 -7.35
C ASP A 14 28.33 -4.75 -7.08
N PHE A 15 28.07 -4.45 -5.81
CA PHE A 15 27.13 -3.43 -5.36
C PHE A 15 27.82 -2.06 -5.25
N ASP A 16 27.22 -1.07 -5.89
CA ASP A 16 27.64 0.33 -5.81
C ASP A 16 26.65 1.08 -4.91
N TYR A 17 27.15 1.64 -3.81
CA TYR A 17 26.30 2.31 -2.83
C TYR A 17 25.53 3.50 -3.42
N ASP A 18 26.18 4.36 -4.20
CA ASP A 18 25.55 5.58 -4.69
C ASP A 18 24.64 5.29 -5.89
N ARG A 19 25.03 4.34 -6.75
CA ARG A 19 24.25 3.94 -7.92
C ARG A 19 23.05 3.07 -7.57
N ASP A 20 23.24 2.05 -6.72
CA ASP A 20 22.23 1.01 -6.47
C ASP A 20 21.35 1.33 -5.25
N LEU A 21 21.91 1.96 -4.21
CA LEU A 21 21.17 2.36 -3.02
C LEU A 21 20.70 3.81 -3.08
N GLY A 22 21.63 4.73 -3.37
CA GLY A 22 21.40 6.16 -3.43
C GLY A 22 20.86 6.77 -2.12
N LYS A 23 20.30 7.98 -2.25
CA LYS A 23 19.66 8.74 -1.17
C LYS A 23 18.13 8.56 -1.23
N PRO A 24 17.41 8.60 -0.08
CA PRO A 24 15.95 8.64 -0.12
C PRO A 24 15.46 9.87 -0.91
N GLY A 25 14.35 9.74 -1.63
CA GLY A 25 13.79 10.80 -2.46
C GLY A 25 14.56 11.11 -3.75
N HIS A 26 15.59 10.32 -4.07
CA HIS A 26 16.39 10.50 -5.28
C HIS A 26 16.48 9.17 -6.04
N PHE A 27 16.58 9.22 -7.38
CA PHE A 27 16.84 8.03 -8.19
C PHE A 27 18.08 7.27 -7.64
N PRO A 28 18.06 5.93 -7.53
CA PRO A 28 17.05 4.98 -8.03
C PRO A 28 15.83 4.77 -7.10
N TYR A 29 15.68 5.55 -6.03
CA TYR A 29 14.61 5.47 -5.04
C TYR A 29 14.57 4.16 -4.24
N THR A 30 15.67 3.38 -4.24
CA THR A 30 15.80 2.14 -3.47
C THR A 30 15.51 2.36 -1.97
N ARG A 31 15.86 3.54 -1.43
CA ARG A 31 15.59 3.92 -0.03
C ARG A 31 14.23 4.61 0.20
N GLY A 32 13.39 4.68 -0.82
CA GLY A 32 12.07 5.32 -0.78
C GLY A 32 11.97 6.54 -1.69
N VAL A 33 10.74 6.83 -2.11
CA VAL A 33 10.40 7.90 -3.07
C VAL A 33 10.36 9.31 -2.46
N TYR A 34 10.38 9.42 -1.13
CA TYR A 34 10.39 10.70 -0.42
C TYR A 34 11.65 10.81 0.45
N GLU A 35 12.21 12.01 0.58
CA GLU A 35 13.45 12.23 1.35
C GLU A 35 13.29 11.88 2.83
N THR A 36 12.16 12.25 3.43
CA THR A 36 11.90 12.06 4.86
C THR A 36 11.09 10.81 5.17
N MET A 37 10.49 10.17 4.15
CA MET A 37 9.57 9.04 4.29
C MET A 37 8.62 9.23 5.49
N TYR A 38 8.60 8.25 6.40
CA TYR A 38 7.72 8.20 7.56
C TYR A 38 8.12 9.11 8.72
N LEU A 39 9.32 9.72 8.67
CA LEU A 39 9.65 10.82 9.60
C LEU A 39 8.85 12.09 9.27
N GLY A 40 8.54 12.31 7.99
CA GLY A 40 7.72 13.44 7.55
C GLY A 40 6.22 13.14 7.59
N ARG A 41 5.81 12.00 7.03
CA ARG A 41 4.40 11.58 7.00
C ARG A 41 4.30 10.06 7.00
N LEU A 42 3.56 9.49 7.96
CA LEU A 42 3.24 8.06 7.98
C LEU A 42 2.52 7.63 6.70
N TRP A 43 2.62 6.34 6.36
CA TRP A 43 1.82 5.78 5.28
C TRP A 43 0.32 5.96 5.57
N THR A 44 -0.50 5.98 4.52
CA THR A 44 -1.95 6.05 4.69
C THR A 44 -2.46 4.68 5.15
N MET A 45 -2.97 4.61 6.38
CA MET A 45 -3.77 3.47 6.84
C MET A 45 -5.09 3.46 6.04
N ARG A 46 -5.27 2.45 5.19
CA ARG A 46 -6.36 2.40 4.20
C ARG A 46 -6.92 0.99 4.12
N GLN A 47 -7.97 0.70 4.88
CA GLN A 47 -8.59 -0.62 4.84
C GLN A 47 -9.54 -0.70 3.65
N TYR A 48 -9.42 -1.80 2.91
CA TYR A 48 -10.34 -2.14 1.83
C TYR A 48 -11.63 -2.70 2.42
N SER A 49 -12.75 -2.02 2.18
CA SER A 49 -14.02 -2.36 2.78
C SER A 49 -15.20 -1.92 1.90
N GLY A 50 -16.31 -2.61 2.02
CA GLY A 50 -17.54 -2.36 1.27
C GLY A 50 -18.37 -3.63 1.27
N PHE A 51 -19.63 -3.53 1.66
CA PHE A 51 -20.60 -4.62 1.69
C PHE A 51 -22.02 -4.08 1.78
N GLY A 52 -22.99 -4.88 1.34
CA GLY A 52 -24.41 -4.54 1.44
C GLY A 52 -24.75 -3.26 0.68
N THR A 53 -25.60 -2.43 1.26
CA THR A 53 -25.99 -1.15 0.66
C THR A 53 -24.94 -0.06 0.86
N ALA A 54 -25.11 1.05 0.14
CA ALA A 54 -24.30 2.24 0.35
C ALA A 54 -24.39 2.77 1.79
N GLU A 55 -25.55 2.72 2.45
CA GLU A 55 -25.68 3.18 3.84
C GLU A 55 -24.93 2.28 4.84
N GLU A 56 -24.93 0.97 4.61
CA GLU A 56 -24.20 0.00 5.43
C GLU A 56 -22.68 0.20 5.28
N SER A 57 -22.21 0.31 4.04
CA SER A 57 -20.82 0.62 3.74
C SER A 57 -20.39 1.96 4.31
N ASN A 58 -21.22 3.01 4.22
CA ASN A 58 -20.91 4.32 4.78
C ASN A 58 -20.80 4.28 6.32
N ARG A 59 -21.69 3.54 7.02
CA ARG A 59 -21.56 3.33 8.47
C ARG A 59 -20.23 2.67 8.81
N ARG A 60 -19.80 1.67 8.02
CA ARG A 60 -18.50 1.02 8.20
C ARG A 60 -17.34 1.98 7.96
N PHE A 61 -17.40 2.82 6.93
CA PHE A 61 -16.35 3.80 6.66
C PHE A 61 -16.18 4.80 7.79
N ARG A 62 -17.29 5.34 8.33
CA ARG A 62 -17.27 6.23 9.49
C ARG A 62 -16.65 5.55 10.72
N TYR A 63 -17.09 4.33 11.03
CA TYR A 63 -16.49 3.55 12.10
C TYR A 63 -14.97 3.40 11.93
N LEU A 64 -14.50 3.06 10.73
CA LEU A 64 -13.06 2.87 10.49
C LEU A 64 -12.26 4.17 10.62
N LEU A 65 -12.81 5.31 10.16
CA LEU A 65 -12.22 6.63 10.37
C LEU A 65 -12.10 6.95 11.86
N ASP A 66 -13.14 6.66 12.66
CA ASP A 66 -13.12 6.85 14.11
C ASP A 66 -12.09 5.93 14.80
N GLN A 67 -11.76 4.78 14.20
CA GLN A 67 -10.69 3.88 14.66
C GLN A 67 -9.29 4.27 14.15
N GLY A 68 -9.13 5.42 13.50
CA GLY A 68 -7.83 5.93 13.08
C GLY A 68 -7.41 5.60 11.64
N GLN A 69 -8.32 5.06 10.82
CA GLN A 69 -8.09 4.98 9.38
C GLN A 69 -7.90 6.40 8.78
N THR A 70 -6.99 6.54 7.82
CA THR A 70 -6.61 7.85 7.24
C THR A 70 -6.90 7.98 5.74
N GLY A 71 -7.40 6.91 5.10
CA GLY A 71 -7.93 6.96 3.74
C GLY A 71 -8.93 5.84 3.49
N LEU A 72 -9.94 6.08 2.66
CA LEU A 72 -10.98 5.10 2.31
C LEU A 72 -10.58 4.25 1.09
N SER A 73 -10.96 2.97 1.06
CA SER A 73 -10.82 2.11 -0.12
C SER A 73 -12.06 1.25 -0.24
N VAL A 74 -12.76 1.39 -1.36
CA VAL A 74 -14.13 0.89 -1.52
C VAL A 74 -14.12 -0.42 -2.30
N ALA A 75 -14.65 -1.47 -1.68
CA ALA A 75 -14.95 -2.72 -2.33
C ALA A 75 -16.37 -2.68 -2.92
N PHE A 76 -16.50 -3.07 -4.18
CA PHE A 76 -17.78 -3.20 -4.86
C PHE A 76 -18.16 -4.68 -4.98
N ASP A 77 -19.45 -4.96 -5.11
CA ASP A 77 -19.92 -6.30 -5.46
C ASP A 77 -19.57 -6.67 -6.91
N LEU A 78 -19.70 -7.94 -7.26
CA LEU A 78 -19.33 -8.41 -8.59
C LEU A 78 -20.21 -7.80 -9.71
N PRO A 79 -21.54 -7.67 -9.57
CA PRO A 79 -22.36 -6.99 -10.58
C PRO A 79 -21.85 -5.58 -10.92
N THR A 80 -21.58 -4.76 -9.90
CA THR A 80 -21.05 -3.39 -10.12
C THR A 80 -19.69 -3.44 -10.84
N GLN A 81 -18.81 -4.38 -10.48
CA GLN A 81 -17.50 -4.54 -11.13
C GLN A 81 -17.61 -4.97 -12.60
N LEU A 82 -18.66 -5.72 -12.94
CA LEU A 82 -18.94 -6.18 -14.31
C LEU A 82 -19.80 -5.20 -15.12
N GLY A 83 -20.31 -4.14 -14.50
CA GLY A 83 -21.15 -3.13 -15.14
C GLY A 83 -22.62 -3.54 -15.29
N TYR A 84 -23.09 -4.47 -14.45
CA TYR A 84 -24.51 -4.82 -14.36
C TYR A 84 -25.20 -4.06 -13.24
N ASP A 85 -26.41 -3.57 -13.52
CA ASP A 85 -27.31 -3.02 -12.51
C ASP A 85 -27.79 -4.13 -11.57
N SER A 86 -28.18 -3.75 -10.34
CA SER A 86 -28.61 -4.71 -9.31
C SER A 86 -29.91 -5.44 -9.66
N ASP A 87 -30.69 -4.93 -10.61
CA ASP A 87 -31.93 -5.53 -11.13
C ASP A 87 -31.75 -6.18 -12.51
N HIS A 88 -30.52 -6.34 -12.98
CA HIS A 88 -30.24 -7.05 -14.23
C HIS A 88 -30.77 -8.50 -14.16
N PRO A 89 -31.51 -8.97 -15.18
CA PRO A 89 -32.12 -10.30 -15.20
C PRO A 89 -31.12 -11.46 -15.22
#